data_AF-A0A524NTE0-F1
#
_entry.id   AF-A0A524NTE0-F1
#
_cell.length_a   1.000
_cell.length_b   1.000
_cell.length_c   1.000
_cell.angle_alpha   90.00
_cell.angle_beta   90.00
_cell.angle_gamma   90.00
#
_symmetry.space_group_name_H-M   'P 1'
#
loop_
_entity.id
_entity.type
_entity.pdbx_description
1 polymer ?
#
loop_
_entity_poly.entity_id
_entity_poly.type
_entity_poly.pdbx_seq_one_letter_code
_entity_poly.pdbx_strand_id
1 'polypeptide(L)'
;MGTSLNVKCLCGFSTYTPQGAGMLTYEKEDWEPAYCSHCSEVVSVNIKKLNQNCPKCKGAIVLYNDISLQRKKPLATDVHLKEHCWGDFILPVTYYLCPKCRNKTMWFEIGALFD
;
A
#
# COMPACT_ATOMS: atom_id res chain seq x y z
N MET A 1 7.50 10.67 10.67
CA MET A 1 7.22 9.36 11.30
C MET A 1 6.38 8.56 10.35
N GLY A 2 6.96 7.52 9.78
CA GLY A 2 6.25 6.64 8.88
C GLY A 2 5.35 5.66 9.65
N THR A 3 4.52 4.94 8.90
CA THR A 3 3.63 3.91 9.43
C THR A 3 3.89 2.61 8.71
N SER A 4 4.13 1.53 9.46
CA SER A 4 4.08 0.18 8.92
C SER A 4 2.62 -0.24 8.80
N LEU A 5 2.19 -0.61 7.60
CA LEU A 5 0.88 -1.14 7.31
C LEU A 5 0.92 -2.67 7.29
N ASN A 6 -0.03 -3.28 8.01
CA ASN A 6 -0.34 -4.70 7.87
C ASN A 6 -1.26 -4.85 6.66
N VAL A 7 -0.84 -5.66 5.70
CA VAL A 7 -1.61 -5.96 4.50
C VAL A 7 -2.24 -7.33 4.69
N LYS A 8 -3.57 -7.42 4.67
CA LYS A 8 -4.30 -8.67 4.87
C LYS A 8 -5.29 -8.92 3.75
N CYS A 9 -5.65 -10.17 3.52
CA CYS A 9 -6.63 -10.55 2.51
C CYS A 9 -7.48 -11.74 2.97
N LEU A 10 -8.72 -11.81 2.47
CA LEU A 10 -9.64 -12.91 2.74
C LEU A 10 -9.11 -14.27 2.24
N CYS A 11 -8.16 -14.30 1.30
CA CYS A 11 -7.53 -15.54 0.84
C CYS A 11 -6.42 -16.07 1.77
N GLY A 12 -6.14 -15.40 2.89
CA GLY A 12 -5.07 -15.75 3.82
C GLY A 12 -3.72 -15.10 3.50
N PHE A 13 -3.61 -14.32 2.41
CA PHE A 13 -2.41 -13.53 2.15
C PHE A 13 -2.21 -12.46 3.24
N SER A 14 -0.98 -12.38 3.76
CA SER A 14 -0.55 -11.37 4.73
C SER A 14 0.88 -10.92 4.43
N THR A 15 1.15 -9.62 4.55
CA THR A 15 2.50 -9.03 4.50
C THR A 15 2.51 -7.69 5.22
N TYR A 16 3.67 -7.04 5.29
CA TYR A 16 3.84 -5.70 5.82
C TYR A 16 4.43 -4.78 4.74
N THR A 17 4.12 -3.50 4.80
CA THR A 17 4.70 -2.46 3.93
C THR A 17 4.76 -1.13 4.66
N PRO A 18 5.86 -0.37 4.55
CA PRO A 18 5.88 1.01 5.00
C PRO A 18 4.94 1.89 4.17
N GLN A 19 4.45 2.93 4.83
CA GLN A 19 3.84 4.13 4.28
C GLN A 19 4.53 5.35 4.89
N GLY A 20 4.92 6.31 4.04
CA GLY A 20 5.57 7.54 4.43
C GLY A 20 7.05 7.42 4.75
N ALA A 21 7.53 8.24 5.70
CA ALA A 21 8.95 8.35 5.99
C ALA A 21 9.28 8.78 7.43
N GLY A 22 10.54 8.55 7.79
CA GLY A 22 11.13 9.00 9.03
C GLY A 22 11.12 10.52 9.21
N MET A 23 11.03 10.98 10.45
CA MET A 23 11.19 12.38 10.86
C MET A 23 12.50 12.99 10.36
N LEU A 24 13.56 12.20 10.20
CA LEU A 24 14.85 12.68 9.68
C LEU A 24 15.03 12.47 8.16
N THR A 25 14.19 11.65 7.54
CA THR A 25 14.33 11.28 6.12
C THR A 25 13.19 11.76 5.23
N TYR A 26 12.13 12.35 5.79
CA TYR A 26 10.91 12.73 5.06
C TYR A 26 11.15 13.65 3.86
N GLU A 27 12.24 14.42 3.83
CA GLU A 27 12.55 15.26 2.66
C GLU A 27 12.98 14.44 1.44
N LYS A 28 13.64 13.30 1.67
CA LYS A 28 14.25 12.44 0.64
C LYS A 28 13.48 11.14 0.42
N GLU A 29 12.68 10.75 1.39
CA GLU A 29 11.95 9.50 1.40
C GLU A 29 10.46 9.74 1.53
N ASP A 30 9.71 8.92 0.80
CA ASP A 30 8.27 8.79 0.93
C ASP A 30 7.91 7.41 0.38
N TRP A 31 7.86 6.41 1.27
CA TRP A 31 7.65 5.02 0.89
C TRP A 31 6.17 4.72 0.77
N GLU A 32 5.74 4.20 -0.37
CA GLU A 32 4.33 3.88 -0.59
C GLU A 32 4.13 2.45 -1.09
N PRO A 33 3.00 1.80 -0.73
CA PRO A 33 2.68 0.48 -1.22
C PRO A 33 2.24 0.53 -2.69
N ALA A 34 2.81 -0.38 -3.47
CA ALA A 34 2.52 -0.55 -4.88
C ALA A 34 2.31 -2.02 -5.24
N TYR A 35 1.54 -2.25 -6.29
CA TYR A 35 1.34 -3.55 -6.91
C TYR A 35 2.27 -3.70 -8.11
N CYS A 36 3.03 -4.81 -8.15
CA CYS A 36 3.77 -5.21 -9.34
C CYS A 36 3.09 -6.39 -10.03
N SER A 37 2.64 -6.19 -11.27
CA SER A 37 1.98 -7.24 -12.05
C SER A 37 2.91 -8.38 -12.44
N HIS A 38 4.19 -8.08 -12.70
CA HIS A 38 5.19 -9.07 -13.09
C HIS A 38 5.57 -9.98 -11.90
N CYS A 39 5.84 -9.39 -10.73
CA CYS A 39 6.18 -10.18 -9.53
C CYS A 39 4.94 -10.79 -8.88
N SER A 40 3.75 -10.24 -9.13
CA SER A 40 2.52 -10.62 -8.43
C SER A 40 2.67 -10.47 -6.91
N GLU A 41 3.10 -9.29 -6.49
CA GLU A 41 3.41 -8.96 -5.09
C GLU A 41 3.05 -7.51 -4.76
N VAL A 42 2.86 -7.26 -3.45
CA VAL A 42 2.95 -5.91 -2.89
C VAL A 42 4.42 -5.57 -2.73
N VAL A 43 4.83 -4.42 -3.24
CA VAL A 43 6.17 -3.87 -3.10
C VAL A 43 6.07 -2.46 -2.52
N SER A 44 7.15 -1.96 -1.94
CA SER A 44 7.23 -0.59 -1.44
C SER A 44 8.18 0.20 -2.32
N VAL A 45 7.78 1.40 -2.71
CA VAL A 45 8.56 2.27 -3.58
C VAL A 45 8.68 3.66 -2.97
N ASN A 46 9.84 4.28 -3.11
CA ASN A 46 10.02 5.68 -2.69
C ASN A 46 9.54 6.59 -3.81
N ILE A 47 8.40 7.26 -3.61
CA ILE A 47 7.75 8.09 -4.65
C ILE A 47 8.50 9.40 -4.92
N LYS A 48 9.43 9.81 -4.04
CA LYS A 48 10.32 10.96 -4.27
C LYS A 48 11.47 10.69 -5.24
N LYS A 49 11.71 9.41 -5.60
CA LYS A 49 12.74 9.06 -6.59
C LYS A 49 12.17 9.13 -8.01
N LEU A 50 13.01 9.57 -8.96
CA LEU A 50 12.65 9.73 -10.37
C LEU A 50 12.13 8.44 -11.05
N ASN A 51 12.65 7.27 -10.65
CA ASN A 51 12.29 5.99 -11.26
C ASN A 51 11.53 5.10 -10.28
N GLN A 52 10.21 5.13 -10.37
CA GLN A 52 9.30 4.31 -9.56
C GLN A 52 9.05 2.96 -10.25
N ASN A 53 10.06 2.11 -10.26
CA ASN A 53 9.96 0.75 -10.80
C ASN A 53 9.93 -0.28 -9.67
N CYS A 54 9.44 -1.49 -9.97
CA CYS A 54 9.49 -2.60 -9.03
C CYS A 54 10.93 -2.83 -8.56
N PRO A 55 11.21 -2.85 -7.24
CA PRO A 55 12.58 -2.99 -6.75
C PRO A 55 13.19 -4.34 -7.15
N LYS A 56 12.36 -5.37 -7.29
CA LYS A 56 12.77 -6.75 -7.63
C LYS A 56 13.02 -6.96 -9.12
N CYS A 57 12.02 -6.69 -9.97
CA CYS A 57 12.10 -7.01 -11.40
C CYS A 57 12.29 -5.80 -12.32
N LYS A 58 12.31 -4.58 -11.77
CA LYS A 58 12.36 -3.30 -12.51
C LYS A 58 11.18 -3.05 -13.46
N GLY A 59 10.15 -3.90 -13.42
CA GLY A 59 8.92 -3.73 -14.19
C GLY A 59 8.04 -2.60 -13.65
N ALA A 60 7.00 -2.27 -14.41
CA ALA A 60 6.01 -1.27 -14.04
C ALA A 60 5.28 -1.64 -12.74
N ILE A 61 4.85 -0.60 -12.02
CA ILE A 61 4.09 -0.70 -10.78
C ILE A 61 2.86 0.19 -10.86
N VAL A 62 1.85 -0.12 -10.06
CA VAL A 62 0.66 0.72 -9.85
C VAL A 62 0.52 0.93 -8.35
N LEU A 63 0.46 2.19 -7.91
CA LEU A 63 0.33 2.54 -6.50
C LEU A 63 -1.05 2.14 -5.97
N TYR A 64 -1.16 1.74 -4.70
CA TYR A 64 -2.44 1.29 -4.13
C TYR A 64 -3.48 2.40 -3.92
N ASN A 65 -3.07 3.67 -3.96
CA ASN A 65 -4.01 4.81 -4.03
C ASN A 65 -4.70 4.95 -5.42
N ASP A 66 -4.29 4.18 -6.42
CA ASP A 66 -4.95 4.14 -7.73
C ASP A 66 -6.31 3.42 -7.68
N ILE A 67 -7.33 4.06 -8.24
CA ILE A 67 -8.72 3.56 -8.25
C ILE A 67 -8.89 2.22 -8.98
N SER A 68 -8.01 1.90 -9.94
CA SER A 68 -8.04 0.63 -10.68
C SER A 68 -7.77 -0.56 -9.77
N LEU A 69 -7.01 -0.37 -8.68
CA LEU A 69 -6.73 -1.41 -7.69
C LEU A 69 -7.81 -1.50 -6.60
N GLN A 70 -8.69 -0.50 -6.50
CA GLN A 70 -9.67 -0.38 -5.42
C GLN A 70 -11.04 -0.95 -5.81
N ARG A 71 -11.77 -1.46 -4.82
CA ARG A 71 -13.17 -1.87 -4.98
C ARG A 71 -14.05 -0.61 -5.01
N LYS A 72 -14.95 -0.53 -5.99
CA LYS A 72 -15.84 0.64 -6.20
C LYS A 72 -16.75 0.96 -5.00
N LYS A 73 -17.06 -0.03 -4.17
CA LYS A 73 -17.87 0.16 -2.96
C LYS A 73 -16.95 0.11 -1.75
N PRO A 74 -16.98 1.12 -0.87
CA PRO A 74 -16.25 1.06 0.39
C PRO A 74 -16.70 -0.15 1.20
N LEU A 75 -15.83 -0.61 2.10
CA LEU A 75 -16.23 -1.59 3.10
C LEU A 75 -17.40 -0.99 3.90
N ALA A 76 -18.51 -1.73 4.04
CA ALA A 76 -19.53 -1.38 5.02
C ALA A 76 -18.82 -1.19 6.37
N THR A 77 -19.24 -0.18 7.13
CA THR A 77 -18.64 0.41 8.33
C THR A 77 -18.40 -0.53 9.53
N ASP A 78 -18.33 -1.85 9.31
CA ASP A 78 -18.23 -2.90 10.32
C ASP A 78 -16.79 -3.34 10.67
N VAL A 79 -15.77 -2.57 10.31
CA VAL A 79 -14.39 -2.89 10.67
C VAL A 79 -13.71 -1.61 11.13
N HIS A 80 -12.92 -1.66 12.20
CA HIS A 80 -12.15 -0.53 12.79
C HIS A 80 -11.04 0.02 11.85
N LEU A 81 -11.28 -0.02 10.55
CA LEU A 81 -10.40 0.51 9.52
C LEU A 81 -10.60 2.02 9.47
N LYS A 82 -9.48 2.73 9.60
CA LYS A 82 -9.40 4.18 9.41
C LYS A 82 -8.75 4.42 8.06
N GLU A 83 -9.08 5.54 7.42
CA GLU A 83 -8.32 5.99 6.26
C GLU A 83 -6.85 6.17 6.68
N HIS A 84 -5.93 5.78 5.80
CA HIS A 84 -4.50 5.96 6.03
C HIS A 84 -3.98 7.01 5.08
N CYS A 85 -3.53 8.12 5.66
CA CYS A 85 -3.09 9.29 4.91
C CYS A 85 -1.64 9.60 5.29
N TRP A 86 -0.82 9.79 4.27
CA TRP A 86 0.51 10.36 4.40
C TRP A 86 0.70 11.41 3.29
N GLY A 87 0.78 12.68 3.68
CA GLY A 87 0.74 13.78 2.71
C GLY A 87 -0.50 13.69 1.82
N ASP A 88 -0.29 13.69 0.50
CA ASP A 88 -1.36 13.55 -0.50
C ASP A 88 -1.70 12.10 -0.84
N PHE A 89 -0.97 11.12 -0.28
CA PHE A 89 -1.23 9.71 -0.50
C PHE A 89 -2.28 9.19 0.48
N ILE A 90 -3.45 8.83 -0.06
CA ILE A 90 -4.60 8.38 0.72
C ILE A 90 -4.94 6.93 0.33
N LEU A 91 -5.02 6.07 1.34
CA LEU A 91 -5.60 4.73 1.25
C LEU A 91 -7.01 4.78 1.86
N PRO A 92 -8.07 4.87 1.05
CA PRO A 92 -9.44 4.84 1.56
C PRO A 92 -9.79 3.51 2.20
N VAL A 93 -10.81 3.50 3.06
CA VAL A 93 -11.34 2.27 3.68
C VAL A 93 -12.11 1.45 2.63
N THR A 94 -11.38 0.67 1.85
CA THR A 94 -11.92 -0.20 0.79
C THR A 94 -11.13 -1.49 0.69
N TYR A 95 -11.61 -2.40 -0.14
CA TYR A 95 -10.83 -3.56 -0.55
C TYR A 95 -9.98 -3.25 -1.78
N TYR A 96 -8.79 -3.80 -1.81
CA TYR A 96 -7.77 -3.62 -2.83
C TYR A 96 -7.48 -4.95 -3.53
N LEU A 97 -6.90 -4.86 -4.73
CA LEU A 97 -6.43 -6.00 -5.49
C LEU A 97 -5.37 -6.77 -4.69
N CYS A 98 -5.69 -8.01 -4.33
CA CYS A 98 -4.74 -8.93 -3.76
C CYS A 98 -3.80 -9.48 -4.86
N PRO A 99 -2.48 -9.43 -4.67
CA PRO A 99 -1.55 -9.98 -5.65
C PRO A 99 -1.64 -11.51 -5.76
N LYS A 100 -2.05 -12.21 -4.69
CA LYS A 100 -2.13 -13.69 -4.65
C LYS A 100 -3.41 -14.24 -5.28
N CYS A 101 -4.59 -13.83 -4.80
CA CYS A 101 -5.85 -14.36 -5.31
C CYS A 101 -6.45 -13.56 -6.47
N ARG A 102 -5.84 -12.43 -6.85
CA ARG A 102 -6.28 -11.52 -7.94
C ARG A 102 -7.68 -10.91 -7.76
N ASN A 103 -8.26 -11.05 -6.56
CA ASN A 103 -9.54 -10.45 -6.21
C ASN A 103 -9.34 -9.18 -5.39
N LYS A 104 -10.31 -8.26 -5.47
CA LYS A 104 -10.35 -7.05 -4.65
C LYS A 104 -10.91 -7.35 -3.25
N THR A 105 -10.11 -8.06 -2.46
CA THR A 105 -10.44 -8.57 -1.11
C THR A 105 -9.30 -8.37 -0.11
N MET A 106 -8.28 -7.59 -0.48
CA MET A 106 -7.16 -7.20 0.38
C MET A 106 -7.48 -5.88 1.09
N TRP A 107 -6.97 -5.63 2.29
CA TRP A 107 -7.11 -4.35 2.98
C TRP A 107 -5.82 -4.03 3.75
N PHE A 108 -5.70 -2.77 4.17
CA PHE A 108 -4.58 -2.26 4.97
C PHE A 108 -5.06 -1.96 6.38
N GLU A 109 -4.22 -2.24 7.37
CA GLU A 109 -4.40 -1.87 8.77
C GLU A 109 -3.11 -1.22 9.29
N ILE A 110 -3.22 -0.28 10.23
CA ILE A 110 -2.03 0.24 10.93
C ILE A 110 -1.41 -0.90 11.75
N GLY A 111 -0.11 -1.13 11.54
CA GLY A 111 0.70 -2.04 12.32
C GLY A 111 1.47 -1.32 13.42
N ALA A 112 2.46 -0.52 13.04
CA ALA A 112 3.32 0.20 13.97
C ALA A 112 3.75 1.55 13.38
N LEU A 113 4.18 2.47 14.23
CA LEU A 113 4.83 3.71 13.79
C LEU A 113 6.34 3.51 13.75
N PHE A 114 7.02 4.16 12.81
CA PHE A 114 8.48 4.14 12.73
C PHE A 114 9.05 5.52 12.45
N ASP A 115 10.34 5.64 12.73
CA ASP A 115 11.18 6.80 12.43
C ASP A 115 12.36 6.36 11.56
#